data_AF-A0A963RMW3-F1
#
_entry.id   AF-A0A963RMW3-F1
#
_cell.length_a   1.000
_cell.length_b   1.000
_cell.length_c   1.000
_cell.angle_alpha   90.00
_cell.angle_beta   90.00
_cell.angle_gamma   90.00
#
_symmetry.space_group_name_H-M   'P 1'
#
loop_
_entity.id
_entity.type
_entity.pdbx_description
1 polymer ?
#
loop_
_entity_poly.entity_id
_entity_poly.type
_entity_poly.pdbx_seq_one_letter_code
_entity_poly.pdbx_strand_id
1 'polypeptide(L)'
;DGDGRRDIVDSVPDALASTAKFLQNAGWRRGQPWGFEVRLPKGLDTSDAGRRNKLPIDAWRRLGVMLADGSPLPDTLPAAGLLLPARDWGPGPAFVVGRNFDALYSYNASENYALAIAQLSNLLGGQTQQVGFVTLWPTDDPGLSRAQNRELQALLLQRGHDIGAADGLIGAKTREAIKAEQQRLGMKADGRAGQKLLSALRGG
;
A
#
# COMPACT_ATOMS: atom_id res chain seq x y z
N ASP A 1 -31.28 -2.18 -5.18
CA ASP A 1 -32.21 -1.22 -4.52
C ASP A 1 -33.69 -1.69 -4.51
N GLY A 2 -34.00 -2.87 -5.08
CA GLY A 2 -35.34 -3.44 -5.08
C GLY A 2 -36.09 -3.26 -6.41
N ASP A 3 -35.44 -2.68 -7.43
CA ASP A 3 -35.99 -2.47 -8.78
C ASP A 3 -36.03 -3.74 -9.66
N GLY A 4 -35.47 -4.86 -9.18
CA GLY A 4 -35.38 -6.14 -9.89
C GLY A 4 -34.15 -6.30 -10.78
N ARG A 5 -33.24 -5.32 -10.82
CA ARG A 5 -31.97 -5.36 -11.56
C ARG A 5 -30.78 -5.51 -10.60
N ARG A 6 -29.63 -5.81 -11.17
CA ARG A 6 -28.33 -5.88 -10.48
C ARG A 6 -27.33 -5.04 -11.28
N ASP A 7 -27.44 -3.73 -11.12
CA ASP A 7 -26.68 -2.78 -11.91
C ASP A 7 -25.42 -2.32 -11.16
N ILE A 8 -24.30 -3.01 -11.40
CA ILE A 8 -23.03 -2.68 -10.75
C ILE A 8 -22.28 -1.50 -11.39
N VAL A 9 -22.82 -0.93 -12.48
CA VAL A 9 -22.18 0.16 -13.22
C VAL A 9 -22.78 1.50 -12.80
N ASP A 10 -24.11 1.63 -12.88
CA ASP A 10 -24.79 2.90 -12.69
C ASP A 10 -25.53 3.00 -11.34
N SER A 11 -25.72 1.90 -10.61
CA SER A 11 -26.37 1.90 -9.29
C SER A 11 -25.35 1.76 -8.14
N VAL A 12 -25.12 2.87 -7.42
CA VAL A 12 -24.28 2.89 -6.20
C VAL A 12 -24.77 1.88 -5.15
N PRO A 13 -26.08 1.77 -4.82
CA PRO A 13 -26.57 0.75 -3.90
C PRO A 13 -26.21 -0.68 -4.33
N ASP A 14 -26.35 -1.01 -5.61
CA ASP A 14 -26.08 -2.35 -6.12
C ASP A 14 -24.59 -2.66 -6.15
N ALA A 15 -23.74 -1.70 -6.54
CA ALA A 15 -22.29 -1.85 -6.50
C ALA A 15 -21.78 -2.08 -5.07
N LEU A 16 -22.27 -1.31 -4.09
CA LEU A 16 -21.89 -1.47 -2.69
C LEU A 16 -22.40 -2.79 -2.10
N ALA A 17 -23.67 -3.13 -2.34
CA ALA A 17 -24.27 -4.38 -1.85
C ALA A 17 -23.58 -5.60 -2.47
N SER A 18 -23.24 -5.56 -3.77
CA SER A 18 -22.53 -6.64 -4.46
C SER A 18 -21.12 -6.82 -3.92
N THR A 19 -20.39 -5.72 -3.69
CA THR A 19 -19.06 -5.76 -3.06
C THR A 19 -19.12 -6.33 -1.64
N ALA A 20 -20.08 -5.89 -0.83
CA ALA A 20 -20.29 -6.40 0.52
C ALA A 20 -20.63 -7.90 0.50
N LYS A 21 -21.47 -8.34 -0.45
CA LYS A 21 -21.83 -9.75 -0.61
C LYS A 21 -20.63 -10.59 -1.03
N PHE A 22 -19.79 -10.09 -1.95
CA PHE A 22 -18.54 -10.74 -2.32
C PHE A 22 -17.62 -10.93 -1.10
N LEU A 23 -17.37 -9.87 -0.33
CA LEU A 23 -16.52 -9.94 0.86
C LEU A 23 -17.10 -10.89 1.92
N GLN A 24 -18.42 -10.88 2.13
CA GLN A 24 -19.09 -11.84 3.01
C GLN A 24 -18.83 -13.28 2.56
N ASN A 25 -19.01 -13.58 1.26
CA ASN A 25 -18.76 -14.91 0.70
C ASN A 25 -17.27 -15.29 0.78
N ALA A 26 -16.36 -14.31 0.67
CA ALA A 26 -14.94 -14.48 0.91
C ALA A 26 -14.57 -14.69 2.39
N GLY A 27 -15.56 -14.65 3.29
CA GLY A 27 -15.42 -14.93 4.72
C GLY A 27 -15.00 -13.75 5.56
N TRP A 28 -15.33 -12.52 5.12
CA TRP A 28 -15.21 -11.31 5.94
C TRP A 28 -15.94 -11.46 7.28
N ARG A 29 -15.29 -11.02 8.36
CA ARG A 29 -15.79 -11.05 9.74
C ARG A 29 -16.00 -9.63 10.22
N ARG A 30 -17.27 -9.26 10.42
CA ARG A 30 -17.65 -7.93 10.91
C ARG A 30 -17.02 -7.66 12.28
N GLY A 31 -16.48 -6.47 12.48
CA GLY A 31 -15.85 -6.05 13.74
C GLY A 31 -14.43 -6.59 13.96
N GLN A 32 -13.95 -7.52 13.13
CA GLN A 32 -12.57 -7.99 13.20
C GLN A 32 -11.68 -7.08 12.34
N PRO A 33 -10.47 -6.71 12.81
CA PRO A 33 -9.51 -5.99 11.97
C PRO A 33 -8.96 -6.89 10.84
N TRP A 34 -8.43 -6.27 9.79
CA TRP A 34 -7.71 -6.98 8.72
C TRP A 34 -6.32 -7.43 9.17
N GLY A 35 -5.66 -6.64 10.02
CA GLY A 35 -4.29 -6.84 10.43
C GLY A 35 -3.74 -5.62 11.15
N PHE A 36 -2.47 -5.68 11.52
CA PHE A 36 -1.73 -4.60 12.16
C PHE A 36 -0.33 -4.48 11.57
N GLU A 37 0.17 -3.25 11.48
CA GLU A 37 1.61 -3.03 11.33
C GLU A 37 2.31 -3.40 12.64
N VAL A 38 3.41 -4.13 12.53
CA VAL A 38 4.13 -4.69 13.66
C VAL A 38 5.63 -4.41 13.59
N ARG A 39 6.24 -4.37 14.77
CA ARG A 39 7.68 -4.43 14.94
C ARG A 39 8.09 -5.85 15.31
N LEU A 40 9.08 -6.38 14.60
CA LEU A 40 9.64 -7.70 14.85
C LEU A 40 10.82 -7.61 15.84
N PRO A 41 10.96 -8.56 16.77
CA PRO A 41 12.15 -8.65 17.61
C PRO A 41 13.35 -9.11 16.78
N LYS A 42 14.55 -8.72 17.23
CA LYS A 42 15.80 -9.09 16.58
C LYS A 42 15.96 -10.62 16.62
N GLY A 43 16.25 -11.22 15.46
CA GLY A 43 16.52 -12.66 15.35
C GLY A 43 15.28 -13.54 15.26
N LEU A 44 14.08 -12.97 15.13
CA LEU A 44 12.88 -13.74 14.78
C LEU A 44 13.10 -14.43 13.43
N ASP A 45 12.84 -15.74 13.37
CA ASP A 45 12.83 -16.48 12.11
C ASP A 45 11.61 -16.08 11.28
N THR A 46 11.87 -15.64 10.05
CA THR A 46 10.85 -15.21 9.09
C THR A 46 10.90 -16.04 7.80
N SER A 47 11.54 -17.21 7.80
CA SER A 47 11.61 -18.08 6.62
C SER A 47 10.22 -18.37 6.06
N ASP A 48 9.29 -18.70 6.97
CA ASP A 48 7.92 -19.12 6.70
C ASP A 48 6.93 -17.96 6.72
N ALA A 49 7.42 -16.71 6.65
CA ALA A 49 6.55 -15.55 6.55
C ALA A 49 5.66 -15.65 5.32
N GLY A 50 4.36 -15.48 5.54
CA GLY A 50 3.35 -15.37 4.50
C GLY A 50 1.96 -15.26 5.12
N ARG A 51 1.02 -14.65 4.39
CA ARG A 51 -0.36 -14.47 4.89
C ARG A 51 -1.06 -15.78 5.27
N ARG A 52 -0.67 -16.92 4.68
CA ARG A 52 -1.33 -18.23 4.88
C ARG A 52 -0.83 -18.97 6.11
N ASN A 53 0.41 -18.71 6.54
CA ASN A 53 1.04 -19.37 7.68
C ASN A 53 0.64 -18.64 8.96
N LYS A 54 -0.57 -18.95 9.45
CA LYS A 54 -1.17 -18.24 10.57
C LYS A 54 -0.80 -18.89 11.90
N LEU A 55 -0.32 -18.07 12.83
CA LEU A 55 -0.22 -18.42 14.24
C LEU A 55 -1.32 -17.74 15.04
N PRO A 56 -1.76 -18.32 16.17
CA PRO A 56 -2.55 -17.62 17.16
C PRO A 56 -1.88 -16.30 17.60
N ILE A 57 -2.67 -15.26 17.89
CA ILE A 57 -2.08 -13.93 18.21
C ILE A 57 -1.24 -13.95 19.49
N ASP A 58 -1.54 -14.85 20.43
CA ASP A 58 -0.77 -15.05 21.65
C ASP A 58 0.63 -15.63 21.37
N ALA A 59 0.76 -16.46 20.33
CA ALA A 59 2.04 -17.00 19.89
C ALA A 59 2.92 -15.88 19.32
N TRP A 60 2.35 -14.96 18.53
CA TRP A 60 3.08 -13.77 18.07
C TRP A 60 3.56 -12.90 19.24
N ARG A 61 2.71 -12.69 20.26
CA ARG A 61 3.12 -11.97 21.49
C ARG A 61 4.27 -12.69 22.22
N ARG A 62 4.19 -14.02 22.38
CA ARG A 62 5.27 -14.83 23.00
C ARG A 62 6.57 -14.79 22.20
N LEU A 63 6.47 -14.69 20.87
CA LEU A 63 7.60 -14.49 19.99
C LEU A 63 8.19 -13.08 20.07
N GLY A 64 7.57 -12.15 20.81
CA GLY A 64 8.04 -10.78 21.03
C GLY A 64 7.57 -9.78 19.97
N VAL A 65 6.61 -10.14 19.12
CA VAL A 65 6.02 -9.22 18.15
C VAL A 65 5.14 -8.20 18.86
N MET A 66 5.34 -6.92 18.54
CA MET A 66 4.60 -5.77 19.09
C MET A 66 3.95 -4.98 17.96
N LEU A 67 2.99 -4.12 18.27
CA LEU A 67 2.54 -3.10 17.32
C LEU A 67 3.71 -2.18 16.94
N ALA A 68 3.58 -1.51 15.79
CA ALA A 68 4.62 -0.62 15.28
C ALA A 68 4.99 0.54 16.23
N ASP A 69 4.04 0.98 17.07
CA ASP A 69 4.25 1.98 18.12
C ASP A 69 4.90 1.43 19.41
N GLY A 70 5.17 0.11 19.45
CA GLY A 70 5.76 -0.59 20.59
C GLY A 70 4.76 -1.12 21.62
N SER A 71 3.46 -0.86 21.45
CA SER A 71 2.43 -1.40 22.35
C SER A 71 2.15 -2.89 22.09
N PRO A 72 1.55 -3.62 23.06
CA PRO A 72 1.22 -5.03 22.90
C PRO A 72 0.20 -5.28 21.79
N LEU A 73 0.30 -6.42 21.10
CA LEU A 73 -0.74 -6.84 20.14
C LEU A 73 -2.10 -7.01 20.84
N PRO A 74 -3.19 -6.45 20.29
CA PRO A 74 -4.52 -6.59 20.86
C PRO A 74 -5.12 -7.98 20.59
N ASP A 75 -6.02 -8.44 21.45
CA ASP A 75 -6.72 -9.73 21.33
C ASP A 75 -7.88 -9.72 20.30
N THR A 76 -7.91 -8.74 19.41
CA THR A 76 -8.96 -8.57 18.39
C THR A 76 -8.74 -9.41 17.13
N LEU A 77 -7.58 -10.06 17.00
CA LEU A 77 -7.30 -11.07 15.98
C LEU A 77 -7.13 -12.45 16.64
N PRO A 78 -7.87 -13.50 16.24
CA PRO A 78 -7.65 -14.84 16.78
C PRO A 78 -6.35 -15.47 16.26
N ALA A 79 -6.07 -15.30 14.97
CA ALA A 79 -4.87 -15.81 14.31
C ALA A 79 -4.49 -14.93 13.13
N ALA A 80 -3.19 -14.82 12.86
CA ALA A 80 -2.63 -13.97 11.83
C ALA A 80 -1.36 -14.58 11.23
N GLY A 81 -1.09 -14.30 9.96
CA GLY A 81 0.16 -14.64 9.28
C GLY A 81 1.06 -13.41 9.20
N LEU A 82 2.37 -13.62 9.05
CA LEU A 82 3.33 -12.52 8.93
C LEU A 82 3.50 -12.15 7.46
N LEU A 83 3.22 -10.89 7.11
CA LEU A 83 3.41 -10.32 5.79
C LEU A 83 4.63 -9.38 5.82
N LEU A 84 5.54 -9.58 4.87
CA LEU A 84 6.77 -8.79 4.70
C LEU A 84 6.86 -8.24 3.27
N PRO A 85 6.14 -7.15 2.95
CA PRO A 85 6.03 -6.65 1.57
C PRO A 85 7.37 -6.23 0.95
N ALA A 86 8.36 -5.88 1.78
CA ALA A 86 9.67 -5.42 1.36
C ALA A 86 10.80 -6.43 1.62
N ARG A 87 10.48 -7.72 1.85
CA ARG A 87 11.44 -8.76 2.26
C ARG A 87 12.71 -8.76 1.42
N ASP A 88 12.59 -8.58 0.11
CA ASP A 88 13.70 -8.64 -0.84
C ASP A 88 14.48 -7.32 -0.98
N TRP A 89 14.02 -6.24 -0.35
CA TRP A 89 14.63 -4.90 -0.46
C TRP A 89 15.29 -4.43 0.83
N GLY A 90 15.06 -5.10 1.95
CA GLY A 90 15.68 -4.80 3.24
C GLY A 90 14.66 -4.61 4.37
N PRO A 91 15.07 -4.02 5.51
CA PRO A 91 14.17 -3.80 6.63
C PRO A 91 13.09 -2.79 6.24
N GLY A 92 11.84 -3.25 6.25
CA GLY A 92 10.67 -2.44 5.89
C GLY A 92 9.49 -2.73 6.81
N PRO A 93 8.31 -2.15 6.51
CA PRO A 93 7.11 -2.42 7.28
C PRO A 93 6.77 -3.91 7.27
N ALA A 94 6.37 -4.42 8.43
CA ALA A 94 5.92 -5.79 8.63
C ALA A 94 4.48 -5.76 9.16
N PHE A 95 3.68 -6.77 8.81
CA PHE A 95 2.29 -6.83 9.23
C PHE A 95 1.90 -8.22 9.72
N VAL A 96 1.08 -8.29 10.77
CA VAL A 96 0.32 -9.50 11.06
C VAL A 96 -1.07 -9.38 10.42
N VAL A 97 -1.44 -10.32 9.56
CA VAL A 97 -2.67 -10.25 8.75
C VAL A 97 -3.62 -11.43 8.98
N GLY A 98 -4.88 -11.11 9.25
CA GLY A 98 -5.93 -12.05 9.63
C GLY A 98 -6.88 -12.42 8.48
N ARG A 99 -8.05 -12.96 8.85
CA ARG A 99 -9.07 -13.43 7.89
C ARG A 99 -9.62 -12.33 6.98
N ASN A 100 -9.77 -11.11 7.51
CA ASN A 100 -10.28 -9.99 6.71
C ASN A 100 -9.29 -9.52 5.65
N PHE A 101 -7.98 -9.63 5.88
CA PHE A 101 -7.00 -9.43 4.83
C PHE A 101 -7.10 -10.49 3.73
N ASP A 102 -7.32 -11.76 4.08
CA ASP A 102 -7.55 -12.81 3.08
C ASP A 102 -8.81 -12.57 2.25
N ALA A 103 -9.85 -11.97 2.83
CA ALA A 103 -11.05 -11.58 2.11
C ALA A 103 -10.77 -10.43 1.11
N LEU A 104 -9.98 -9.42 1.51
CA LEU A 104 -9.53 -8.35 0.58
C LEU A 104 -8.69 -8.92 -0.57
N TYR A 105 -7.75 -9.81 -0.26
CA TYR A 105 -6.92 -10.50 -1.25
C TYR A 105 -7.74 -11.34 -2.24
N SER A 106 -8.88 -11.89 -1.82
CA SER A 106 -9.71 -12.69 -2.73
C SER A 106 -10.32 -11.88 -3.88
N TYR A 107 -10.46 -10.55 -3.72
CA TYR A 107 -10.98 -9.66 -4.76
C TYR A 107 -9.96 -9.48 -5.89
N ASN A 108 -8.67 -9.39 -5.53
CA ASN A 108 -7.55 -9.35 -6.46
C ASN A 108 -6.35 -9.98 -5.76
N ALA A 109 -5.81 -11.04 -6.38
CA ALA A 109 -4.77 -11.92 -5.85
C ALA A 109 -3.37 -11.25 -5.75
N SER A 110 -3.31 -10.07 -5.14
CA SER A 110 -2.13 -9.24 -4.92
C SER A 110 -2.11 -8.74 -3.48
N GLU A 111 -1.02 -9.02 -2.77
CA GLU A 111 -0.83 -8.54 -1.39
C GLU A 111 -0.69 -7.02 -1.33
N ASN A 112 -0.08 -6.41 -2.35
CA ASN A 112 0.01 -4.95 -2.50
C ASN A 112 -1.37 -4.32 -2.67
N TYR A 113 -2.25 -4.94 -3.48
CA TYR A 113 -3.63 -4.49 -3.62
C TYR A 113 -4.38 -4.60 -2.29
N ALA A 114 -4.32 -5.77 -1.64
CA ALA A 114 -5.02 -5.99 -0.37
C ALA A 114 -4.54 -5.01 0.72
N LEU A 115 -3.24 -4.76 0.81
CA LEU A 115 -2.65 -3.81 1.75
C LEU A 115 -3.06 -2.37 1.45
N ALA A 116 -3.12 -1.97 0.17
CA ALA A 116 -3.58 -0.64 -0.22
C ALA A 116 -5.06 -0.40 0.15
N ILE A 117 -5.94 -1.38 -0.13
CA ILE A 117 -7.36 -1.30 0.25
C ILE A 117 -7.53 -1.32 1.77
N ALA A 118 -6.73 -2.11 2.48
CA ALA A 118 -6.74 -2.17 3.93
C ALA A 118 -6.34 -0.82 4.56
N GLN A 119 -5.27 -0.19 4.05
CA GLN A 119 -4.85 1.14 4.52
C GLN A 119 -5.87 2.22 4.15
N LEU A 120 -6.44 2.17 2.94
CA LEU A 120 -7.52 3.07 2.54
C LEU A 120 -8.74 2.94 3.47
N SER A 121 -9.11 1.71 3.86
CA SER A 121 -10.19 1.49 4.82
C SER A 121 -9.89 2.10 6.18
N ASN A 122 -8.63 2.06 6.66
CA ASN A 122 -8.24 2.71 7.91
C ASN A 122 -8.29 4.24 7.82
N LEU A 123 -7.97 4.81 6.65
CA LEU A 123 -8.06 6.25 6.41
C LEU A 123 -9.52 6.71 6.39
N LEU A 124 -10.38 6.00 5.66
CA LEU A 124 -11.81 6.33 5.54
C LEU A 124 -12.58 6.14 6.86
N GLY A 125 -12.20 5.12 7.65
CA GLY A 125 -12.81 4.88 8.96
C GLY A 125 -12.23 5.74 10.08
N GLY A 126 -11.26 6.61 9.79
CA GLY A 126 -10.64 7.51 10.76
C GLY A 126 -9.72 6.82 11.78
N GLN A 127 -9.33 5.57 11.55
CA GLN A 127 -8.37 4.86 12.41
C GLN A 127 -6.95 5.43 12.29
N THR A 128 -6.63 6.09 11.18
CA THR A 128 -5.36 6.80 10.97
C THR A 128 -5.56 7.99 10.04
N GLN A 129 -4.70 8.99 10.19
CA GLN A 129 -4.55 10.09 9.22
C GLN A 129 -3.26 9.95 8.40
N GLN A 130 -2.40 9.00 8.75
CA GLN A 130 -1.14 8.77 8.08
C GLN A 130 -1.37 7.92 6.82
N VAL A 131 -1.09 8.51 5.66
CA VAL A 131 -1.20 7.79 4.37
C VAL A 131 -0.16 6.67 4.27
N GLY A 132 1.02 6.87 4.87
CA GLY A 132 2.08 5.87 4.95
C GLY A 132 1.99 4.97 6.20
N PHE A 133 3.01 4.13 6.35
CA PHE A 133 3.21 3.26 7.51
C PHE A 133 4.18 3.90 8.51
N VAL A 134 4.17 3.43 9.76
CA VAL A 134 5.07 3.91 10.82
C VAL A 134 6.52 3.58 10.46
N THR A 135 6.74 2.34 9.99
CA THR A 135 8.02 1.87 9.49
C THR A 135 8.20 2.32 8.05
N LEU A 136 9.29 3.02 7.78
CA LEU A 136 9.63 3.47 6.43
C LEU A 136 9.97 2.28 5.53
N TRP A 137 9.65 2.42 4.25
CA TRP A 137 10.09 1.46 3.24
C TRP A 137 11.61 1.56 3.05
N PRO A 138 12.30 0.44 2.75
CA PRO A 138 13.74 0.41 2.50
C PRO A 138 14.04 0.99 1.11
N THR A 139 13.86 2.29 0.97
CA THR A 139 14.17 3.03 -0.25
C THR A 139 14.79 4.37 0.10
N ASP A 140 15.83 4.74 -0.63
CA ASP A 140 16.46 6.06 -0.54
C ASP A 140 15.86 7.05 -1.56
N ASP A 141 14.89 6.61 -2.35
CA ASP A 141 14.19 7.40 -3.36
C ASP A 141 12.69 7.12 -3.28
N PRO A 142 11.98 7.65 -2.28
CA PRO A 142 10.55 7.43 -2.13
C PRO A 142 9.77 8.04 -3.30
N GLY A 143 8.57 7.52 -3.53
CA GLY A 143 7.67 8.03 -4.55
C GLY A 143 7.20 9.46 -4.25
N LEU A 144 6.63 10.09 -5.27
CA LEU A 144 6.08 11.44 -5.18
C LEU A 144 4.57 11.40 -4.87
N SER A 145 4.11 12.37 -4.08
CA SER A 145 2.68 12.64 -3.95
C SER A 145 2.09 13.14 -5.28
N ARG A 146 0.76 13.12 -5.43
CA ARG A 146 0.12 13.66 -6.65
C ARG A 146 0.47 15.14 -6.89
N ALA A 147 0.60 15.93 -5.82
CA ALA A 147 1.02 17.33 -5.93
C ALA A 147 2.47 17.44 -6.42
N GLN A 148 3.37 16.63 -5.87
CA GLN A 148 4.77 16.56 -6.30
C GLN A 148 4.93 16.04 -7.73
N ASN A 149 4.07 15.11 -8.18
CA ASN A 149 4.05 14.68 -9.58
C ASN A 149 3.66 15.81 -10.53
N ARG A 150 2.70 16.68 -10.15
CA ARG A 150 2.36 17.87 -10.95
C ARG A 150 3.53 18.84 -11.04
N GLU A 151 4.21 19.04 -9.92
CA GLU A 151 5.41 19.88 -9.88
C GLU A 151 6.51 19.31 -10.78
N LEU A 152 6.79 18.00 -10.68
CA LEU A 152 7.72 17.30 -11.57
C LEU A 152 7.34 17.51 -13.05
N GLN A 153 6.07 17.31 -13.40
CA GLN A 153 5.57 17.53 -14.76
C GLN A 153 5.74 18.99 -15.22
N ALA A 154 5.48 19.98 -14.35
CA ALA A 154 5.72 21.39 -14.67
C ALA A 154 7.20 21.68 -14.95
N LEU A 155 8.11 21.10 -14.14
CA LEU A 155 9.56 21.23 -14.35
C LEU A 155 10.04 20.55 -15.64
N LEU A 156 9.41 19.45 -16.05
CA LEU A 156 9.66 18.78 -17.33
C LEU A 156 9.17 19.64 -18.51
N LEU A 157 7.97 20.22 -18.42
CA LEU A 157 7.42 21.12 -19.44
C LEU A 157 8.29 22.36 -19.64
N GLN A 158 8.78 22.97 -18.55
CA GLN A 158 9.72 24.11 -18.59
C GLN A 158 11.03 23.77 -19.31
N ARG A 159 11.42 22.49 -19.32
CA ARG A 159 12.61 21.97 -20.01
C ARG A 159 12.33 21.52 -21.45
N GLY A 160 11.12 21.76 -21.96
CA GLY A 160 10.75 21.50 -23.34
C GLY A 160 10.22 20.10 -23.64
N HIS A 161 9.96 19.28 -22.62
CA HIS A 161 9.38 17.95 -22.82
C HIS A 161 7.87 18.05 -23.12
N ASP A 162 7.42 17.61 -24.30
CA ASP A 162 5.98 17.50 -24.61
C ASP A 162 5.35 16.29 -23.90
N ILE A 163 4.87 16.53 -22.67
CA ILE A 163 4.22 15.50 -21.85
C ILE A 163 2.71 15.71 -21.70
N GLY A 164 2.13 16.71 -22.37
CA GLY A 164 0.75 17.14 -22.16
C GLY A 164 0.58 17.99 -20.88
N ALA A 165 -0.56 17.84 -20.20
CA ALA A 165 -0.88 18.63 -19.01
C ALA A 165 -0.20 18.09 -17.73
N ALA A 166 0.15 18.98 -16.81
CA ALA A 166 0.64 18.63 -15.47
C ALA A 166 -0.52 18.20 -14.55
N ASP A 167 -1.07 17.01 -14.78
CA ASP A 167 -2.25 16.45 -14.10
C ASP A 167 -1.91 15.60 -12.85
N GLY A 168 -0.63 15.30 -12.63
CA GLY A 168 -0.09 14.48 -11.55
C GLY A 168 -0.12 12.98 -11.85
N LEU A 169 -0.52 12.58 -13.05
CA LEU A 169 -0.56 11.21 -13.51
C LEU A 169 0.68 10.93 -14.37
N ILE A 170 1.54 10.04 -13.90
CA ILE A 170 2.76 9.69 -14.62
C ILE A 170 2.41 8.73 -15.77
N GLY A 171 2.09 9.31 -16.93
CA GLY A 171 1.79 8.58 -18.17
C GLY A 171 3.04 8.16 -18.95
N ALA A 172 2.84 7.54 -20.11
CA ALA A 172 3.95 7.08 -20.96
C ALA A 172 4.88 8.23 -21.37
N LYS A 173 4.33 9.35 -21.88
CA LYS A 173 5.12 10.54 -22.24
C LYS A 173 5.90 11.10 -21.06
N THR A 174 5.28 11.20 -19.88
CA THR A 174 5.96 11.66 -18.66
C THR A 174 7.10 10.72 -18.26
N ARG A 175 6.93 9.39 -18.36
CA ARG A 175 8.01 8.43 -18.09
C ARG A 175 9.19 8.58 -19.03
N GLU A 176 8.95 8.79 -20.33
CA GLU A 176 10.03 9.02 -21.29
C GLU A 176 10.79 10.32 -20.99
N ALA A 177 10.06 11.41 -20.67
CA ALA A 177 10.68 12.66 -20.25
C ALA A 177 11.49 12.53 -18.96
N ILE A 178 10.97 11.79 -17.97
CA ILE A 178 11.70 11.44 -16.75
C ILE A 178 12.99 10.69 -17.09
N LYS A 179 12.90 9.69 -17.97
CA LYS A 179 14.07 8.89 -18.38
C LYS A 179 15.13 9.75 -19.05
N ALA A 180 14.73 10.68 -19.91
CA ALA A 180 15.64 11.64 -20.55
C ALA A 180 16.33 12.56 -19.52
N GLU A 181 15.58 13.11 -18.56
CA GLU A 181 16.19 13.93 -17.49
C GLU A 181 17.10 13.11 -16.56
N GLN A 182 16.71 11.87 -16.22
CA GLN A 182 17.56 10.97 -15.46
C GLN A 182 18.88 10.72 -16.20
N GLN A 183 18.85 10.45 -17.52
CA GLN A 183 20.06 10.30 -18.33
C GLN A 183 20.92 11.56 -18.33
N ARG A 184 20.30 12.74 -18.56
CA ARG A 184 21.00 14.03 -18.56
C ARG A 184 21.69 14.33 -17.22
N LEU A 185 21.07 13.91 -16.11
CA LEU A 185 21.57 14.10 -14.75
C LEU A 185 22.52 12.97 -14.28
N GLY A 186 22.84 11.98 -15.13
CA GLY A 186 23.68 10.85 -14.75
C GLY A 186 23.04 9.89 -13.73
N MET A 187 21.72 9.93 -13.59
CA MET A 187 20.94 9.03 -12.74
C MET A 187 20.62 7.72 -13.48
N LYS A 188 20.18 6.70 -12.74
CA LYS A 188 19.61 5.49 -13.35
C LYS A 188 18.34 5.86 -14.13
N ALA A 189 18.37 5.62 -15.44
CA ALA A 189 17.31 5.98 -16.37
C ALA A 189 16.18 4.93 -16.42
N ASP A 190 15.45 4.78 -15.32
CA ASP A 190 14.37 3.81 -15.16
C ASP A 190 12.97 4.39 -15.40
N GLY A 191 12.85 5.69 -15.69
CA GLY A 191 11.56 6.34 -15.94
C GLY A 191 10.72 6.55 -14.67
N ARG A 192 11.27 6.29 -13.48
CA ARG A 192 10.54 6.37 -12.21
C ARG A 192 10.53 7.80 -11.67
N ALA A 193 9.33 8.29 -11.35
CA ALA A 193 9.17 9.53 -10.59
C ALA A 193 9.53 9.28 -9.11
N GLY A 194 10.63 9.89 -8.66
CA GLY A 194 11.14 9.79 -7.29
C GLY A 194 11.60 11.13 -6.74
N GLN A 195 11.76 11.22 -5.42
CA GLN A 195 12.22 12.44 -4.74
C GLN A 195 13.58 12.90 -5.24
N LYS A 196 14.50 11.99 -5.57
CA LYS A 196 15.84 12.35 -6.05
C LYS A 196 15.79 13.16 -7.34
N LEU A 197 14.98 12.72 -8.30
CA LEU A 197 14.79 13.44 -9.56
C LEU A 197 14.12 14.80 -9.33
N LEU A 198 13.04 14.84 -8.56
CA LEU A 198 12.33 16.09 -8.27
C LEU A 198 13.28 17.12 -7.62
N SER A 199 14.06 16.70 -6.62
CA SER A 199 15.04 17.57 -5.96
C SER A 199 16.13 18.06 -6.92
N ALA A 200 16.64 17.20 -7.80
CA ALA A 200 17.64 17.61 -8.79
C ALA A 200 17.07 18.62 -9.81
N LEU A 201 15.81 18.47 -10.22
CA LEU A 201 15.16 19.40 -11.15
C LEU A 201 14.73 20.72 -10.50
N ARG A 202 14.57 20.77 -9.18
CA ARG A 202 14.36 22.03 -8.43
C ARG A 202 15.63 22.87 -8.30
N GLY A 203 16.79 22.21 -8.25
CA GLY A 203 18.08 22.85 -7.97
C GLY A 203 18.81 23.40 -9.18
N GLY A 204 18.29 23.20 -10.40
CA GLY A 204 18.84 23.72 -11.64
C GLY A 204 17.79 24.41 -12.48
#